data_AF-A0A8T2MIF6-F1
#
_entry.id   AF-A0A8T2MIF6-F1
#
_cell.length_a   1.000
_cell.length_b   1.000
_cell.length_c   1.000
_cell.angle_alpha   90.00
_cell.angle_beta   90.00
_cell.angle_gamma   90.00
#
_symmetry.space_group_name_H-M   'P 1'
#
loop_
_entity.id
_entity.type
_entity.pdbx_description
1 polymer ?
#
loop_
_entity_poly.entity_id
_entity_poly.type
_entity_poly.pdbx_seq_one_letter_code
_entity_poly.pdbx_strand_id
1 'polypeptide(L)'
;MERFQIEGHGQRFAFWTDKASRLLQGTLQPLFRVSRSITSDIPPHVQTMVNRTAQEKKLVDFAVQDHGVRQHLLGVLCGKEPSKWLSRIQKGSSLRVPVYLDSEEEQDSLFFYLQDVLKSAPVEFHIEDQVQFILDVLFPECITQAMSTLQGITIQEAEELFLSGPNYSRR
;
A
#
# COMPACT_ATOMS: atom_id res chain seq x y z
N MET A 1 -45.57 11.03 -9.50
CA MET A 1 -45.00 9.67 -9.44
C MET A 1 -44.35 9.39 -10.79
N GLU A 2 -43.07 9.71 -10.93
CA GLU A 2 -42.33 9.35 -12.14
C GLU A 2 -41.91 7.89 -12.04
N ARG A 3 -42.32 7.09 -13.03
CA ARG A 3 -41.97 5.69 -13.15
C ARG A 3 -40.53 5.61 -13.66
N PHE A 4 -39.62 5.09 -12.84
CA PHE A 4 -38.26 4.80 -13.26
C PHE A 4 -38.29 3.84 -14.47
N GLN A 5 -37.84 4.31 -15.64
CA GLN A 5 -37.54 3.46 -16.78
C GLN A 5 -36.27 2.66 -16.50
N ILE A 6 -36.42 1.56 -15.78
CA ILE A 6 -35.39 0.54 -15.61
C ILE A 6 -35.50 -0.44 -16.78
N GLU A 7 -35.02 -0.04 -17.96
CA GLU A 7 -34.76 -0.99 -19.04
C GLU A 7 -33.35 -1.57 -18.90
N GLY A 8 -33.26 -2.90 -18.97
CA GLY A 8 -32.02 -3.67 -18.92
C GLY A 8 -31.81 -4.48 -17.64
N HIS A 9 -30.54 -4.63 -17.24
CA HIS A 9 -30.07 -5.53 -16.17
C HIS A 9 -30.74 -5.32 -14.79
N GLY A 10 -31.36 -4.16 -14.55
CA GLY A 10 -32.07 -3.84 -13.31
C GLY A 10 -33.26 -4.76 -13.00
N GLN A 11 -33.95 -5.31 -14.01
CA GLN A 11 -35.04 -6.25 -13.76
C GLN A 11 -34.58 -7.59 -13.20
N ARG A 12 -33.35 -8.03 -13.52
CA ARG A 12 -32.82 -9.33 -13.08
C ARG A 12 -32.41 -9.34 -11.61
N PHE A 13 -32.04 -8.18 -11.07
CA PHE A 13 -31.71 -8.03 -9.64
C PHE A 13 -32.94 -7.89 -8.74
N ALA A 14 -34.10 -7.53 -9.29
CA ALA A 14 -35.32 -7.27 -8.52
C ALA A 14 -35.96 -8.54 -7.89
N PHE A 15 -35.62 -9.73 -8.39
CA PHE A 15 -36.23 -10.99 -7.93
C PHE A 15 -35.45 -11.72 -6.83
N TRP A 16 -34.26 -11.24 -6.44
CA TRP A 16 -33.38 -12.01 -5.55
C TRP A 16 -33.55 -11.73 -4.05
N THR A 17 -34.33 -10.71 -3.65
CA THR A 17 -34.59 -10.44 -2.22
C THR A 17 -36.01 -9.92 -1.97
N ASP A 18 -36.62 -10.37 -0.86
CA ASP A 18 -37.93 -9.89 -0.36
C ASP A 18 -38.01 -8.36 -0.28
N LYS A 19 -36.89 -7.71 0.09
CA LYS A 19 -36.78 -6.25 0.16
C LYS A 19 -36.97 -5.56 -1.19
N ALA A 20 -36.44 -6.12 -2.28
CA ALA A 20 -36.59 -5.55 -3.62
C ALA A 20 -38.02 -5.66 -4.14
N SER A 21 -38.71 -6.77 -3.83
CA SER A 21 -40.13 -6.96 -4.17
C SER A 21 -41.03 -5.96 -3.46
N ARG A 22 -40.81 -5.75 -2.15
CA ARG A 22 -41.59 -4.80 -1.33
C ARG A 22 -41.37 -3.34 -1.71
N LEU A 23 -40.20 -3.00 -2.26
CA LEU A 23 -39.93 -1.67 -2.84
C LEU A 23 -40.77 -1.42 -4.11
N LEU A 24 -40.90 -2.40 -5.01
CA LEU A 24 -41.70 -2.28 -6.24
C LEU A 24 -43.21 -2.29 -5.96
N GLN A 25 -43.65 -3.06 -4.96
CA GLN A 25 -45.04 -3.07 -4.49
C GLN A 25 -45.42 -1.80 -3.71
N GLY A 26 -44.47 -0.86 -3.51
CA GLY A 26 -44.70 0.40 -2.79
C GLY A 26 -44.94 0.21 -1.29
N THR A 27 -44.77 -1.00 -0.75
CA THR A 27 -44.92 -1.33 0.67
C THR A 27 -43.69 -0.95 1.49
N LEU A 28 -42.55 -0.79 0.83
CA LEU A 28 -41.32 -0.23 1.41
C LEU A 28 -41.03 1.10 0.71
N GLN A 29 -40.82 2.17 1.47
CA GLN A 29 -40.36 3.43 0.86
C GLN A 29 -38.88 3.31 0.50
N PRO A 30 -38.46 3.74 -0.71
CA PRO A 30 -37.05 3.80 -1.06
C PRO A 30 -36.35 4.80 -0.14
N LEU A 31 -35.33 4.33 0.59
CA LEU A 31 -34.37 5.18 1.26
C LEU A 31 -33.51 5.83 0.17
N PHE A 32 -33.88 7.03 -0.25
CA PHE A 32 -33.02 7.86 -1.07
C PHE A 32 -31.73 8.11 -0.30
N ARG A 33 -30.58 7.69 -0.85
CA ARG A 33 -29.30 8.31 -0.45
C ARG A 33 -29.32 9.74 -0.97
N VAL A 34 -29.91 10.61 -0.18
CA VAL A 34 -29.78 12.05 -0.36
C VAL A 34 -28.32 12.42 -0.13
N SER A 35 -27.80 13.22 -1.05
CA SER A 35 -26.49 13.85 -1.03
C SER A 35 -26.10 14.38 0.36
N ARG A 36 -24.86 14.03 0.76
CA ARG A 36 -23.99 14.73 1.72
C ARG A 36 -24.67 15.26 2.98
N SER A 37 -25.01 14.34 3.87
CA SER A 37 -24.79 14.58 5.30
C SER A 37 -23.62 13.70 5.69
N ILE A 38 -22.53 14.29 6.17
CA ILE A 38 -21.40 13.59 6.76
C ILE A 38 -21.97 12.82 7.96
N THR A 39 -22.33 11.55 7.78
CA THR A 39 -22.46 10.65 8.93
C THR A 39 -21.03 10.50 9.44
N SER A 40 -20.76 11.10 10.59
CA SER A 40 -19.44 11.13 11.24
C SER A 40 -18.85 9.74 11.48
N ASP A 41 -19.68 8.69 11.45
CA ASP A 41 -19.24 7.31 11.59
C ASP A 41 -19.09 6.61 10.25
N ILE A 42 -17.85 6.62 9.77
CA ILE A 42 -17.38 5.72 8.71
C ILE A 42 -17.44 4.28 9.27
N PRO A 43 -18.00 3.29 8.54
CA PRO A 43 -18.00 1.91 9.02
C PRO A 43 -16.59 1.41 9.38
N PRO A 44 -16.43 0.58 10.43
CA PRO A 44 -15.10 0.22 10.95
C PRO A 44 -14.13 -0.32 9.90
N HIS A 45 -14.62 -1.16 8.97
CA HIS A 45 -13.79 -1.70 7.89
C HIS A 45 -13.34 -0.64 6.89
N VAL A 46 -14.20 0.36 6.59
CA VAL A 46 -13.84 1.49 5.73
C VAL A 46 -12.84 2.39 6.46
N GLN A 47 -13.00 2.58 7.77
CA GLN A 47 -12.07 3.36 8.57
C GLN A 47 -10.70 2.66 8.69
N THR A 48 -10.66 1.33 8.85
CA THR A 48 -9.43 0.54 8.80
C THR A 48 -8.73 0.68 7.44
N MET A 49 -9.48 0.60 6.33
CA MET A 49 -8.92 0.80 4.99
C MET A 49 -8.39 2.22 4.77
N VAL A 50 -9.14 3.25 5.18
CA VAL A 50 -8.70 4.65 5.06
C VAL A 50 -7.47 4.93 5.94
N ASN A 51 -7.43 4.39 7.15
CA ASN A 51 -6.27 4.51 8.03
C ASN A 51 -5.05 3.79 7.46
N ARG A 52 -5.25 2.63 6.83
CA ARG A 52 -4.21 1.89 6.11
C ARG A 52 -3.60 2.74 4.99
N THR A 53 -4.43 3.22 4.06
CA THR A 53 -3.93 4.02 2.93
C THR A 53 -3.26 5.31 3.41
N ALA A 54 -3.77 5.95 4.45
CA ALA A 54 -3.13 7.15 5.02
C ALA A 54 -1.75 6.86 5.66
N GLN A 55 -1.59 5.71 6.31
CA GLN A 55 -0.31 5.30 6.90
C GLN A 55 0.70 4.90 5.84
N GLU A 56 0.29 4.15 4.82
CA GLU A 56 1.10 3.78 3.66
C GLU A 56 1.57 5.03 2.91
N LYS A 57 0.65 5.94 2.59
CA LYS A 57 0.96 7.24 1.98
C LYS A 57 1.99 8.03 2.78
N LYS A 58 1.77 8.16 4.10
CA LYS A 58 2.69 8.90 4.98
C LYS A 58 4.09 8.29 4.97
N LEU A 59 4.19 6.96 4.92
CA LEU A 59 5.46 6.26 4.87
C LEU A 59 6.19 6.48 3.54
N VAL A 60 5.47 6.40 2.42
CA VAL A 60 6.02 6.67 1.08
C VAL A 60 6.45 8.12 0.96
N ASP A 61 5.61 9.06 1.38
CA ASP A 61 5.93 10.49 1.39
C ASP A 61 7.18 10.74 2.24
N PHE A 62 7.31 10.11 3.40
CA PHE A 62 8.50 10.21 4.26
C PHE A 62 9.74 9.63 3.57
N ALA A 63 9.63 8.46 2.92
CA ALA A 63 10.73 7.86 2.20
C ALA A 63 11.23 8.75 1.05
N VAL A 64 10.29 9.31 0.25
CA VAL A 64 10.59 10.14 -0.91
C VAL A 64 11.09 11.54 -0.53
N GLN A 65 10.64 12.10 0.60
CA GLN A 65 11.10 13.41 1.13
C GLN A 65 12.53 13.41 1.68
N ASP A 66 13.24 12.28 1.57
CA ASP A 66 14.67 12.14 1.82
C ASP A 66 15.11 12.52 3.25
N HIS A 67 14.55 11.83 4.24
CA HIS A 67 14.94 11.95 5.65
C HIS A 67 16.21 11.16 6.01
N GLY A 68 17.19 11.08 5.11
CA GLY A 68 18.39 10.24 5.26
C GLY A 68 18.21 8.81 4.75
N VAL A 69 17.01 8.46 4.26
CA VAL A 69 16.74 7.18 3.60
C VAL A 69 17.59 7.03 2.34
N ARG A 70 17.73 8.10 1.52
CA ARG A 70 18.59 8.07 0.33
C ARG A 70 20.04 7.80 0.69
N GLN A 71 20.54 8.46 1.73
CA GLN A 71 21.93 8.31 2.18
C GLN A 71 22.20 6.89 2.66
N HIS A 72 21.26 6.30 3.40
CA HIS A 72 21.30 4.90 3.81
C HIS A 72 21.34 3.95 2.60
N LEU A 73 20.42 4.11 1.64
CA LEU A 73 20.38 3.30 0.43
C LEU A 73 21.67 3.41 -0.40
N LEU A 74 22.22 4.61 -0.54
CA LEU A 74 23.52 4.81 -1.20
C LEU A 74 24.66 4.15 -0.41
N GLY A 75 24.61 4.19 0.92
CA GLY A 75 25.54 3.48 1.79
C GLY A 75 25.51 1.96 1.56
N VAL A 76 24.32 1.38 1.43
CA VAL A 76 24.12 -0.03 1.10
C VAL A 76 24.68 -0.35 -0.29
N LEU A 77 24.39 0.48 -1.29
CA LEU A 77 24.87 0.28 -2.67
C LEU A 77 26.40 0.40 -2.82
N CYS A 78 27.03 1.23 -2.00
CA CYS A 78 28.49 1.38 -1.95
C CYS A 78 29.16 0.38 -0.99
N GLY A 79 28.42 -0.58 -0.40
CA GLY A 79 28.95 -1.55 0.55
C GLY A 79 29.41 -0.98 1.89
N LYS A 80 29.03 0.26 2.23
CA LYS A 80 29.35 0.92 3.50
C LYS A 80 28.41 0.52 4.62
N GLU A 81 27.15 0.26 4.29
CA GLU A 81 26.12 -0.16 5.23
C GLU A 81 25.73 -1.63 5.01
N PRO A 82 25.59 -2.44 6.08
CA PRO A 82 25.20 -3.83 5.95
C PRO A 82 23.70 -3.95 5.64
N SER A 83 23.35 -4.50 4.48
CA SER A 83 21.96 -4.84 4.14
C SER A 83 21.71 -6.34 4.21
N LYS A 84 20.67 -6.74 4.96
CA LYS A 84 20.21 -8.13 4.99
C LYS A 84 19.56 -8.55 3.68
N TRP A 85 18.87 -7.63 2.99
CA TRP A 85 18.22 -7.90 1.70
C TRP A 85 19.26 -8.16 0.60
N LEU A 86 20.28 -7.30 0.53
CA LEU A 86 21.40 -7.48 -0.41
C LEU A 86 22.15 -8.80 -0.14
N SER A 87 22.47 -9.07 1.13
CA SER A 87 23.15 -10.30 1.55
C SER A 87 22.34 -11.57 1.21
N ARG A 88 21.01 -11.48 1.17
CA ARG A 88 20.11 -12.61 0.85
C ARG A 88 20.09 -12.92 -0.63
N ILE A 89 20.02 -11.90 -1.48
CA ILE A 89 20.11 -12.08 -2.93
C ILE A 89 21.48 -12.66 -3.33
N GLN A 90 22.56 -12.18 -2.71
CA GLN A 90 23.91 -12.72 -2.95
C GLN A 90 24.03 -14.20 -2.54
N LYS A 91 23.23 -14.65 -1.58
CA LYS A 91 23.15 -16.06 -1.15
C LYS A 91 22.17 -16.89 -1.99
N GLY A 92 21.57 -16.33 -3.05
CA GLY A 92 20.62 -17.01 -3.93
C GLY A 92 19.23 -17.23 -3.32
N SER A 93 18.87 -16.48 -2.26
CA SER A 93 17.55 -16.57 -1.65
C SER A 93 16.57 -15.65 -2.35
N SER A 94 15.52 -16.20 -2.97
CA SER A 94 14.39 -15.42 -3.49
C SER A 94 13.33 -15.24 -2.40
N LEU A 95 13.46 -14.16 -1.61
CA LEU A 95 12.38 -13.74 -0.73
C LEU A 95 11.42 -12.89 -1.57
N ARG A 96 10.22 -13.42 -1.84
CA ARG A 96 9.16 -12.63 -2.45
C ARG A 96 8.73 -11.57 -1.45
N VAL A 97 9.10 -10.33 -1.72
CA VAL A 97 8.73 -9.19 -0.91
C VAL A 97 7.20 -9.09 -0.86
N PRO A 98 6.58 -8.99 0.33
CA PRO A 98 5.13 -8.86 0.43
C PRO A 98 4.66 -7.57 -0.26
N VAL A 99 3.47 -7.63 -0.87
CA VAL A 99 2.80 -6.43 -1.41
C VAL A 99 2.47 -5.52 -0.23
N TYR A 100 3.27 -4.47 -0.03
CA TYR A 100 3.17 -3.59 1.13
C TYR A 100 2.31 -2.35 0.88
N LEU A 101 2.23 -1.88 -0.37
CA LEU A 101 1.47 -0.70 -0.78
C LEU A 101 0.28 -1.13 -1.63
N ASP A 102 -0.92 -0.64 -1.34
CA ASP A 102 -2.11 -0.94 -2.16
C ASP A 102 -2.30 0.04 -3.34
N SER A 103 -1.76 1.26 -3.25
CA SER A 103 -1.94 2.31 -4.26
C SER A 103 -0.89 2.25 -5.36
N GLU A 104 -1.34 2.17 -6.62
CA GLU A 104 -0.46 2.21 -7.81
C GLU A 104 0.35 3.51 -7.88
N GLU A 105 -0.26 4.65 -7.55
CA GLU A 105 0.43 5.95 -7.54
C GLU A 105 1.59 5.99 -6.54
N GLU A 106 1.42 5.36 -5.37
CA GLU A 106 2.44 5.27 -4.33
C GLU A 106 3.55 4.28 -4.70
N GLN A 107 3.18 3.16 -5.32
CA GLN A 107 4.13 2.21 -5.88
C GLN A 107 5.00 2.85 -6.96
N ASP A 108 4.39 3.55 -7.92
CA ASP A 108 5.11 4.23 -9.01
C ASP A 108 6.03 5.31 -8.49
N SER A 109 5.53 6.17 -7.59
CA SER A 109 6.33 7.25 -7.00
C SER A 109 7.56 6.71 -6.29
N LEU A 110 7.38 5.66 -5.48
CA LEU A 110 8.49 5.01 -4.78
C LEU A 110 9.43 4.32 -5.77
N PHE A 111 8.91 3.64 -6.79
CA PHE A 111 9.72 2.96 -7.79
C PHE A 111 10.60 3.95 -8.56
N PHE A 112 10.06 5.07 -9.05
CA PHE A 112 10.83 6.09 -9.75
C PHE A 112 11.91 6.71 -8.85
N TYR A 113 11.58 6.96 -7.58
CA TYR A 113 12.55 7.42 -6.60
C TYR A 113 13.70 6.41 -6.44
N LEU A 114 13.42 5.12 -6.23
CA LEU A 114 14.44 4.09 -6.07
C LEU A 114 15.28 3.90 -7.35
N GLN A 115 14.64 4.04 -8.52
CA GLN A 115 15.35 4.00 -9.79
C GLN A 115 16.33 5.17 -9.94
N ASP A 116 15.96 6.38 -9.49
CA ASP A 116 16.84 7.55 -9.47
C ASP A 116 18.02 7.35 -8.49
N VAL A 117 17.76 6.79 -7.31
CA VAL A 117 18.81 6.43 -6.33
C VAL A 117 19.79 5.43 -6.93
N LEU A 118 19.29 4.38 -7.60
CA LEU A 118 20.13 3.38 -8.22
C LEU A 118 21.01 3.97 -9.35
N LYS A 119 20.45 4.83 -10.19
CA LYS A 119 21.19 5.53 -11.26
C LYS A 119 22.26 6.48 -10.71
N SER A 120 22.01 7.07 -9.55
CA SER A 120 22.92 8.00 -8.89
C SER A 120 24.08 7.29 -8.17
N ALA A 121 23.93 6.00 -7.86
CA ALA A 121 24.90 5.27 -7.08
C ALA A 121 26.08 4.78 -7.94
N PRO A 122 27.33 4.91 -7.47
CA PRO A 122 28.45 4.18 -8.03
C PRO A 122 28.35 2.72 -7.57
N VAL A 123 27.54 1.92 -8.25
CA VAL A 123 27.33 0.50 -7.90
C VAL A 123 28.61 -0.29 -8.19
N GLU A 124 29.15 -0.96 -7.17
CA GLU A 124 30.40 -1.74 -7.29
C GLU A 124 30.20 -3.15 -7.87
N PHE A 125 28.95 -3.58 -8.08
CA PHE A 125 28.59 -4.94 -8.50
C PHE A 125 27.66 -4.97 -9.72
N HIS A 126 27.68 -6.08 -10.45
CA HIS A 126 26.85 -6.26 -11.65
C HIS A 126 25.39 -6.53 -11.27
N ILE A 127 24.47 -5.76 -11.86
CA ILE A 127 23.03 -5.93 -11.70
C ILE A 127 22.48 -6.46 -13.03
N GLU A 128 22.05 -7.72 -13.06
CA GLU A 128 21.49 -8.36 -14.26
C GLU A 128 20.09 -7.81 -14.58
N ASP A 129 19.22 -7.73 -13.57
CA ASP A 129 17.87 -7.18 -13.67
C ASP A 129 17.69 -6.06 -12.64
N GLN A 130 17.65 -4.81 -13.14
CA GLN A 130 17.48 -3.62 -12.30
C GLN A 130 16.11 -3.57 -11.64
N VAL A 131 15.07 -4.04 -12.32
CA VAL A 131 13.69 -4.02 -11.78
C VAL A 131 13.59 -5.01 -10.64
N GLN A 132 14.08 -6.23 -10.85
CA GLN A 132 14.10 -7.24 -9.81
C GLN A 132 14.96 -6.79 -8.62
N PHE A 133 16.13 -6.19 -8.87
CA PHE A 133 16.98 -5.67 -7.81
C PHE A 133 16.31 -4.56 -7.00
N ILE A 134 15.59 -3.64 -7.66
CA ILE A 134 14.80 -2.62 -6.98
C ILE A 134 13.74 -3.27 -6.08
N LEU A 135 12.98 -4.23 -6.61
CA LEU A 135 11.87 -4.86 -5.87
C LEU A 135 12.36 -5.75 -4.72
N ASP A 136 13.42 -6.52 -4.92
CA ASP A 136 13.89 -7.51 -3.95
C ASP A 136 14.89 -6.93 -2.91
N VAL A 137 15.57 -5.81 -3.22
CA VAL A 137 16.57 -5.18 -2.33
C VAL A 137 16.20 -3.77 -1.93
N LEU A 138 16.12 -2.84 -2.89
CA LEU A 138 16.00 -1.41 -2.56
C LEU A 138 14.64 -1.07 -1.95
N PHE A 139 13.57 -1.70 -2.42
CA PHE A 139 12.23 -1.50 -1.92
C PHE A 139 12.10 -1.91 -0.45
N PRO A 140 12.40 -3.17 -0.05
CA PRO A 140 12.29 -3.56 1.35
C PRO A 140 13.29 -2.81 2.25
N GLU A 141 14.49 -2.49 1.77
CA GLU A 141 15.46 -1.66 2.50
C GLU A 141 14.91 -0.25 2.75
N CYS A 142 14.31 0.38 1.73
CA CYS A 142 13.72 1.71 1.82
C CYS A 142 12.56 1.75 2.82
N ILE A 143 11.63 0.79 2.71
CA ILE A 143 10.46 0.72 3.59
C ILE A 143 10.89 0.46 5.04
N THR A 144 11.80 -0.48 5.28
CA THR A 144 12.29 -0.78 6.63
C THR A 144 13.04 0.40 7.26
N GLN A 145 13.89 1.08 6.50
CA GLN A 145 14.59 2.27 6.97
C GLN A 145 13.64 3.44 7.25
N ALA A 146 12.67 3.68 6.36
CA ALA A 146 11.65 4.70 6.54
C ALA A 146 10.80 4.41 7.78
N MET A 147 10.39 3.16 8.00
CA MET A 147 9.64 2.75 9.19
C MET A 147 10.45 2.89 10.47
N SER A 148 11.69 2.42 10.47
CA SER A 148 12.60 2.56 11.62
C SER A 148 12.74 4.03 12.02
N THR A 149 12.95 4.91 11.06
CA THR A 149 13.09 6.35 11.29
C THR A 149 11.77 6.99 11.73
N LEU A 150 10.66 6.66 11.08
CA LEU A 150 9.35 7.26 11.34
C LEU A 150 8.77 6.84 12.70
N GLN A 151 9.00 5.59 13.11
CA GLN A 151 8.47 5.03 14.35
C GLN A 151 9.48 5.04 15.50
N GLY A 152 10.76 5.35 15.23
CA GLY A 152 11.83 5.33 16.23
C GLY A 152 12.17 3.93 16.75
N ILE A 153 11.89 2.91 15.95
CA ILE A 153 12.16 1.49 16.26
C ILE A 153 13.49 1.06 15.65
N THR A 154 14.04 -0.06 16.10
CA THR A 154 15.26 -0.62 15.50
C THR A 154 15.00 -1.14 14.09
N ILE A 155 16.05 -1.20 13.25
CA ILE A 155 15.95 -1.76 11.89
C ILE A 155 15.45 -3.21 11.93
N GLN A 156 15.86 -4.00 12.93
CA GLN A 156 15.41 -5.38 13.08
C GLN A 156 13.90 -5.48 13.35
N GLU A 157 13.37 -4.63 14.23
CA GLU A 157 11.93 -4.57 14.49
C GLU A 157 11.16 -4.10 13.25
N ALA A 158 11.71 -3.14 12.50
CA ALA A 158 11.11 -2.66 11.25
C ALA A 158 11.07 -3.78 10.18
N GLU A 159 12.12 -4.59 10.07
CA GLU A 159 12.15 -5.77 9.19
C GLU A 159 11.11 -6.82 9.58
N GLU A 160 10.97 -7.10 10.88
CA GLU A 160 9.95 -8.03 11.38
C GLU A 160 8.54 -7.53 11.08
N LEU A 161 8.28 -6.24 11.29
CA LEU A 161 7.00 -5.61 10.94
C LEU A 161 6.74 -5.62 9.43
N PHE A 162 7.76 -5.40 8.62
CA PHE A 162 7.66 -5.50 7.17
C PHE A 162 7.28 -6.92 6.73
N LEU A 163 7.93 -7.93 7.30
CA LEU A 163 7.71 -9.34 6.99
C LEU A 163 6.39 -9.89 7.54
N SER A 164 5.98 -9.45 8.74
CA SER A 164 4.67 -9.79 9.31
C SER A 164 3.52 -9.17 8.50
N GLY A 165 3.86 -8.20 7.64
CA GLY A 165 2.90 -7.30 7.06
C GLY A 165 2.29 -6.38 8.12
N PRO A 166 1.50 -5.40 7.69
CA PRO A 166 0.92 -4.46 8.62
C PRO A 166 -0.12 -5.14 9.53
N ASN A 167 0.10 -5.04 10.85
CA ASN A 167 -0.66 -5.74 11.87
C ASN A 167 -1.86 -4.89 12.33
N TYR A 168 -3.01 -5.07 11.69
CA TYR A 168 -4.23 -4.32 12.00
C TYR A 168 -5.10 -5.11 12.99
N SER A 169 -4.67 -5.19 14.25
CA SER A 169 -5.53 -5.81 15.27
C SER A 169 -6.83 -5.03 15.42
N ARG A 170 -7.97 -5.70 15.23
CA ARG A 170 -9.30 -5.23 15.69
C ARG A 170 -9.19 -4.74 17.13
N ARG A 171 -9.58 -3.50 17.37
CA ARG A 171 -10.10 -3.06 18.67
C ARG A 171 -11.51 -2.56 18.49
#